data_AF-A0A7J4ECN2-F1
#
_entry.id   AF-A0A7J4ECN2-F1
#
_cell.length_a   1.000
_cell.length_b   1.000
_cell.length_c   1.000
_cell.angle_alpha   90.00
_cell.angle_beta   90.00
_cell.angle_gamma   90.00
#
_symmetry.space_group_name_H-M   'P 1'
#
loop_
_entity.id
_entity.type
_entity.pdbx_description
1 polymer ?
#
loop_
_entity_poly.entity_id
_entity_poly.type
_entity_poly.pdbx_seq_one_letter_code
_entity_poly.pdbx_strand_id
1 'polypeptide(L)'
;MELRATLNYHDATRGTLEKQGYHFVGAHKHSAVKTCLWLRRSIRAEGNCYKGKFYGISAHRCVQMTPSIFCNQRCIHCWRPLEAFNIGEEAVVWDTPAEIVEGCIKEQHRLISGFKGSSKTDKATFAEAEDPKHAAISLIGEPTLYPYLQELIQEFHSHGMTTFVVTNGTNPDLLRDIHPSQLYLSLNAADEAIYKRVARADYWAQIQDSLEVMKRQKERTVIRITCIKGLNMVNPQGYAELLDIANPDFVEVKAYMHIGYSRKRLSRAAMPLHSRVKEFASEIVAQLTSSGSDYEIADESEISRVVLISNLSSGKKALPKI
;
A
#
# COMPACT_ATOMS: atom_id res chain seq x y z
N MET A 1 -0.84 -38.77 -3.77
CA MET A 1 -0.48 -37.88 -4.90
C MET A 1 -0.90 -36.50 -4.47
N GLU A 2 0.04 -35.71 -3.93
CA GLU A 2 -0.26 -34.36 -3.45
C GLU A 2 -0.86 -33.55 -4.59
N LEU A 3 -2.01 -32.93 -4.34
CA LEU A 3 -2.64 -31.95 -5.23
C LEU A 3 -1.64 -30.82 -5.44
N ARG A 4 -0.85 -30.90 -6.52
CA ARG A 4 -0.06 -29.76 -6.97
C ARG A 4 -1.04 -28.68 -7.40
N ALA A 5 -1.06 -27.56 -6.69
CA ALA A 5 -1.78 -26.39 -7.17
C ALA A 5 -1.26 -26.02 -8.56
N THR A 6 -2.20 -25.80 -9.48
CA THR A 6 -1.91 -25.18 -10.77
C THR A 6 -1.45 -23.75 -10.49
N LEU A 7 -0.14 -23.52 -10.63
CA LEU A 7 0.43 -22.19 -10.63
C LEU A 7 -0.12 -21.46 -11.85
N ASN A 8 -1.11 -20.59 -11.66
CA ASN A 8 -1.78 -19.81 -12.72
C ASN A 8 -0.88 -18.76 -13.39
N TYR A 9 0.45 -18.89 -13.31
CA TYR A 9 1.38 -17.98 -13.97
C TYR A 9 2.65 -18.72 -14.44
N HIS A 10 3.10 -18.39 -15.65
CA HIS A 10 4.31 -18.96 -16.26
C HIS A 10 5.52 -18.85 -15.31
N ASP A 11 6.31 -19.91 -15.17
CA ASP A 11 7.54 -19.91 -14.35
C ASP A 11 8.49 -18.74 -14.68
N ALA A 12 8.50 -18.28 -15.93
CA ALA A 12 9.24 -17.10 -16.37
C ALA A 12 8.83 -15.81 -15.66
N THR A 13 7.55 -15.67 -15.32
CA THR A 13 7.00 -14.57 -14.54
C THR A 13 7.47 -14.62 -13.10
N ARG A 14 7.45 -15.80 -12.47
CA ARG A 14 7.97 -15.99 -11.11
C ARG A 14 9.45 -15.60 -11.03
N GLY A 15 10.25 -16.12 -11.96
CA GLY A 15 11.66 -15.82 -12.06
C GLY A 15 11.95 -14.33 -12.29
N THR A 16 11.03 -13.59 -12.92
CA THR A 16 11.14 -12.13 -13.06
C THR A 16 10.97 -11.41 -11.73
N LEU A 17 10.00 -11.80 -10.89
CA LEU A 17 9.83 -11.21 -9.56
C LEU A 17 10.97 -11.61 -8.62
N GLU A 18 11.42 -12.85 -8.64
CA GLU A 18 12.56 -13.31 -7.84
C GLU A 18 13.82 -12.47 -8.17
N LYS A 19 14.10 -12.23 -9.47
CA LYS A 19 15.17 -11.33 -9.92
C LYS A 19 15.00 -9.89 -9.47
N GLN A 20 13.78 -9.46 -9.17
CA GLN A 20 13.47 -8.14 -8.62
C GLN A 20 13.50 -8.11 -7.09
N GLY A 21 13.92 -9.20 -6.43
CA GLY A 21 14.05 -9.30 -4.98
C GLY A 21 12.72 -9.56 -4.25
N TYR A 22 11.73 -10.14 -4.93
CA TYR A 22 10.55 -10.69 -4.27
C TYR A 22 10.85 -12.11 -3.81
N HIS A 23 10.39 -12.44 -2.61
CA HIS A 23 10.55 -13.75 -2.01
C HIS A 23 9.18 -14.32 -1.73
N PHE A 24 8.82 -15.37 -2.47
CA PHE A 24 7.53 -16.03 -2.30
C PHE A 24 7.48 -16.77 -0.98
N VAL A 25 6.32 -16.70 -0.32
CA VAL A 25 6.03 -17.40 0.93
C VAL A 25 4.76 -18.24 0.76
N GLY A 26 4.66 -19.31 1.53
CA GLY A 26 3.61 -20.32 1.37
C GLY A 26 3.93 -21.36 0.27
N ALA A 27 3.22 -22.49 0.29
CA ALA A 27 3.44 -23.60 -0.62
C ALA A 27 2.95 -23.26 -2.04
N HIS A 28 1.88 -22.48 -2.13
CA HIS A 28 1.19 -22.17 -3.39
C HIS A 28 1.70 -20.89 -4.07
N LYS A 29 2.64 -20.17 -3.44
CA LYS A 29 3.36 -19.02 -4.01
C LYS A 29 2.44 -17.93 -4.56
N HIS A 30 1.33 -17.64 -3.90
CA HIS A 30 0.50 -16.47 -4.19
C HIS A 30 0.85 -15.27 -3.27
N SER A 31 1.65 -15.52 -2.24
CA SER A 31 2.12 -14.53 -1.27
C SER A 31 3.60 -14.23 -1.46
N ALA A 32 4.03 -13.01 -1.11
CA ALA A 32 5.44 -12.64 -1.20
C ALA A 32 5.83 -11.55 -0.19
N VAL A 33 7.11 -11.55 0.18
CA VAL A 33 7.78 -10.47 0.93
C VAL A 33 8.89 -9.84 0.11
N LYS A 34 9.24 -8.61 0.44
CA LYS A 34 10.40 -7.92 -0.13
C LYS A 34 10.89 -6.82 0.79
N THR A 35 12.20 -6.67 0.94
CA THR A 35 12.76 -5.58 1.74
C THR A 35 12.47 -4.22 1.10
N CYS A 36 11.92 -3.29 1.88
CA CYS A 36 11.75 -1.91 1.46
C CYS A 36 13.10 -1.19 1.33
N LEU A 37 13.20 -0.24 0.39
CA LEU A 37 14.36 0.66 0.29
C LEU A 37 14.66 1.36 1.63
N TRP A 38 13.61 1.77 2.34
CA TRP A 38 13.73 2.50 3.61
C TRP A 38 14.16 1.61 4.77
N LEU A 39 13.88 0.31 4.74
CA LEU A 39 14.40 -0.62 5.73
C LEU A 39 15.94 -0.60 5.70
N ARG A 40 16.54 -0.67 4.50
CA ARG A 40 17.99 -0.64 4.32
C ARG A 40 18.61 0.66 4.86
N ARG A 41 17.98 1.81 4.60
CA ARG A 41 18.46 3.12 5.09
C ARG A 41 18.33 3.20 6.61
N SER A 42 17.19 2.77 7.14
CA SER A 42 16.90 2.80 8.58
C SER A 42 17.90 1.94 9.35
N ILE A 43 18.14 0.68 8.93
CA ILE A 43 19.14 -0.22 9.55
C ILE A 43 20.56 0.37 9.58
N ARG A 44 20.88 1.30 8.68
CA ARG A 44 22.18 1.98 8.60
C ARG A 44 22.21 3.34 9.28
N ALA A 45 21.15 3.71 9.99
CA ALA A 45 20.93 5.04 10.55
C ALA A 45 21.00 6.19 9.50
N GLU A 46 20.68 5.89 8.22
CA GLU A 46 20.69 6.85 7.10
C GLU A 46 19.31 7.55 6.90
N GLY A 47 18.42 7.40 7.89
CA GLY A 47 17.07 7.97 7.91
C GLY A 47 15.93 6.96 7.77
N ASN A 48 14.72 7.41 8.09
CA ASN A 48 13.49 6.62 8.10
C ASN A 48 12.55 7.01 6.94
N CYS A 49 11.53 6.20 6.66
CA CYS A 49 10.53 6.50 5.63
C CYS A 49 9.58 7.63 6.07
N TYR A 50 8.83 8.18 5.11
CA TYR A 50 7.84 9.25 5.40
C TYR A 50 6.78 8.82 6.41
N LYS A 51 6.47 7.51 6.51
CA LYS A 51 5.52 7.00 7.52
C LYS A 51 6.09 7.08 8.94
N GLY A 52 7.41 7.11 9.10
CA GLY A 52 8.04 7.45 10.38
C GLY A 52 7.74 8.89 10.78
N LYS A 53 7.80 9.81 9.83
CA LYS A 53 7.44 11.23 10.05
C LYS A 53 5.96 11.41 10.37
N PHE A 54 5.08 10.78 9.60
CA PHE A 54 3.63 10.98 9.70
C PHE A 54 2.99 10.16 10.82
N TYR A 55 3.48 8.95 11.09
CA TYR A 55 2.82 7.98 11.95
C TYR A 55 3.79 7.27 12.91
N GLY A 56 5.00 7.77 13.15
CA GLY A 56 5.91 7.15 14.12
C GLY A 56 6.36 5.72 13.78
N ILE A 57 6.21 5.28 12.52
CA ILE A 57 6.56 3.93 12.09
C ILE A 57 8.07 3.80 11.87
N SER A 58 8.67 2.76 12.45
CA SER A 58 10.07 2.39 12.23
C SER A 58 10.22 1.49 11.00
N ALA A 59 10.80 2.01 9.91
CA ALA A 59 10.92 1.28 8.65
C ALA A 59 11.74 -0.01 8.76
N HIS A 60 12.75 -0.07 9.64
CA HIS A 60 13.54 -1.28 9.88
C HIS A 60 12.76 -2.40 10.58
N ARG A 61 11.64 -2.07 11.24
CA ARG A 61 10.75 -3.03 11.91
C ARG A 61 9.52 -3.38 11.08
N CYS A 62 9.50 -2.98 9.80
CA CYS A 62 8.40 -3.25 8.87
C CYS A 62 8.68 -4.47 7.99
N VAL A 63 7.74 -5.41 7.95
CA VAL A 63 7.66 -6.49 6.97
C VAL A 63 6.74 -6.03 5.84
N GLN A 64 7.30 -5.78 4.65
CA GLN A 64 6.49 -5.45 3.47
C GLN A 64 6.13 -6.73 2.74
N MET A 65 4.83 -7.04 2.69
CA MET A 65 4.30 -8.30 2.18
C MET A 65 3.03 -8.11 1.34
N THR A 66 2.61 -9.17 0.66
CA THR A 66 1.26 -9.31 0.10
C THR A 66 0.80 -10.76 0.23
N PRO A 67 -0.48 -11.01 0.54
CA PRO A 67 -1.09 -12.34 0.50
C PRO A 67 -1.62 -12.67 -0.90
N SER A 68 -1.60 -11.72 -1.84
CA SER A 68 -2.06 -11.93 -3.21
C SER A 68 -1.24 -11.09 -4.16
N ILE A 69 -0.42 -11.74 -4.99
CA ILE A 69 0.29 -11.10 -6.11
C ILE A 69 -0.65 -10.75 -7.27
N PHE A 70 -1.87 -11.29 -7.28
CA PHE A 70 -2.89 -11.06 -8.30
C PHE A 70 -3.56 -9.70 -8.09
N CYS A 71 -4.08 -9.11 -9.16
CA CYS A 71 -4.86 -7.88 -9.07
C CYS A 71 -5.85 -7.81 -10.22
N ASN A 72 -7.05 -7.35 -9.92
CA ASN A 72 -8.13 -7.12 -10.87
C ASN A 72 -8.03 -5.77 -11.60
N GLN A 73 -7.06 -4.91 -11.24
CA GLN A 73 -6.77 -3.67 -11.96
C GLN A 73 -5.45 -3.76 -12.76
N ARG A 74 -5.38 -2.98 -13.84
CA ARG A 74 -4.23 -2.90 -14.76
C ARG A 74 -3.66 -1.48 -14.82
N CYS A 75 -3.44 -0.90 -13.63
CA CYS A 75 -3.11 0.51 -13.50
C CYS A 75 -1.84 0.89 -14.27
N ILE A 76 -1.91 1.99 -15.03
CA ILE A 76 -0.78 2.42 -15.86
C ILE A 76 0.49 2.74 -15.06
N HIS A 77 0.31 3.18 -13.81
CA HIS A 77 1.37 3.56 -12.88
C HIS A 77 1.82 2.41 -11.99
N CYS A 78 1.20 1.22 -12.08
CA CYS A 78 1.59 0.06 -11.27
C CYS A 78 3.01 -0.39 -11.64
N TRP A 79 3.80 -0.87 -10.68
CA TRP A 79 5.19 -1.29 -10.94
C TRP A 79 5.28 -2.74 -11.40
N ARG A 80 4.18 -3.48 -11.24
CA ARG A 80 3.98 -4.87 -11.65
C ARG A 80 4.01 -5.00 -13.20
N PRO A 81 4.55 -6.10 -13.74
CA PRO A 81 4.26 -6.50 -15.11
C PRO A 81 2.80 -6.95 -15.19
N LEU A 82 1.98 -6.15 -15.89
CA LEU A 82 0.52 -6.30 -15.88
C LEU A 82 0.05 -7.54 -16.64
N GLU A 83 0.91 -8.12 -17.46
CA GLU A 83 0.67 -9.32 -18.26
C GLU A 83 0.78 -10.61 -17.42
N ALA A 84 1.33 -10.50 -16.21
CA ALA A 84 1.92 -11.63 -15.51
C ALA A 84 1.14 -12.06 -14.24
N PHE A 85 0.16 -11.28 -13.77
CA PHE A 85 -0.61 -11.60 -12.56
C PHE A 85 -2.08 -11.24 -12.71
N ASN A 86 -2.78 -11.99 -13.56
CA ASN A 86 -4.22 -11.91 -13.70
C ASN A 86 -4.85 -13.02 -12.86
N ILE A 87 -6.06 -12.78 -12.37
CA ILE A 87 -6.90 -13.85 -11.82
C ILE A 87 -7.37 -14.65 -13.04
N GLY A 88 -6.99 -15.93 -13.12
CA GLY A 88 -7.50 -16.85 -14.14
C GLY A 88 -8.90 -17.36 -13.79
N GLU A 89 -9.53 -18.11 -14.70
CA GLU A 89 -10.83 -18.76 -14.47
C GLU A 89 -10.73 -19.97 -13.52
N GLU A 90 -9.52 -20.52 -13.31
CA GLU A 90 -9.27 -21.64 -12.40
C GLU A 90 -9.15 -21.21 -10.93
N ALA A 91 -9.68 -22.05 -10.03
CA ALA A 91 -9.65 -21.80 -8.59
C ALA A 91 -8.21 -21.73 -8.04
N VAL A 92 -7.88 -20.65 -7.36
CA VAL A 92 -6.60 -20.48 -6.65
C VAL A 92 -6.66 -21.30 -5.37
N VAL A 93 -5.64 -22.13 -5.14
CA VAL A 93 -5.42 -22.76 -3.83
C VAL A 93 -4.69 -21.77 -2.93
N TRP A 94 -5.36 -21.32 -1.88
CA TRP A 94 -4.85 -20.33 -0.95
C TRP A 94 -4.17 -21.01 0.25
N ASP A 95 -2.92 -20.64 0.51
CA ASP A 95 -2.19 -20.93 1.74
C ASP A 95 -2.93 -20.34 2.96
N THR A 96 -2.78 -20.97 4.11
CA THR A 96 -3.43 -20.52 5.35
C THR A 96 -2.77 -19.24 5.90
N PRO A 97 -3.51 -18.45 6.70
CA PRO A 97 -2.95 -17.27 7.37
C PRO A 97 -1.67 -17.55 8.16
N ALA A 98 -1.65 -18.63 8.96
CA ALA A 98 -0.51 -19.04 9.77
C ALA A 98 0.73 -19.33 8.91
N GLU A 99 0.58 -20.14 7.85
CA GLU A 99 1.69 -20.45 6.93
C GLU A 99 2.27 -19.19 6.28
N ILE A 100 1.41 -18.23 5.91
CA ILE A 100 1.85 -16.96 5.31
C ILE A 100 2.59 -16.10 6.33
N VAL A 101 2.06 -15.93 7.55
CA VAL A 101 2.71 -15.08 8.58
C VAL A 101 4.04 -15.67 9.01
N GLU A 102 4.10 -16.96 9.32
CA GLU A 102 5.35 -17.66 9.67
C GLU A 102 6.37 -17.55 8.54
N GLY A 103 5.94 -17.78 7.30
CA GLY A 103 6.77 -17.62 6.12
C GLY A 103 7.30 -16.19 5.96
N CYS A 104 6.47 -15.18 6.20
CA CYS A 104 6.86 -13.77 6.13
C CYS A 104 7.93 -13.42 7.17
N ILE A 105 7.74 -13.82 8.43
CA ILE A 105 8.67 -13.51 9.52
C ILE A 105 10.00 -14.23 9.31
N LYS A 106 9.96 -15.53 8.98
CA LYS A 106 11.16 -16.32 8.69
C LYS A 106 11.95 -15.73 7.52
N GLU A 107 11.27 -15.38 6.44
CA GLU A 107 11.92 -14.83 5.26
C GLU A 107 12.44 -13.41 5.52
N GLN A 108 11.73 -12.59 6.29
CA GLN A 108 12.23 -11.29 6.75
C GLN A 108 13.55 -11.45 7.51
N HIS A 109 13.63 -12.36 8.49
CA HIS A 109 14.86 -12.63 9.24
C HIS A 109 16.00 -13.06 8.31
N ARG A 110 15.71 -13.92 7.34
CA ARG A 110 16.69 -14.34 6.33
C ARG A 110 17.20 -13.15 5.52
N LEU A 111 16.31 -12.26 5.08
CA LEU A 111 16.65 -11.10 4.26
C LEU A 111 17.48 -10.06 5.03
N ILE A 112 17.18 -9.82 6.30
CA ILE A 112 17.95 -8.87 7.11
C ILE A 112 19.27 -9.48 7.60
N SER A 113 19.41 -10.81 7.67
CA SER A 113 20.66 -11.45 8.15
C SER A 113 21.92 -10.97 7.42
N GLY A 114 21.81 -10.60 6.14
CA GLY A 114 22.90 -10.03 5.34
C GLY A 114 23.44 -8.68 5.83
N PHE A 115 22.72 -7.98 6.70
CA PHE A 115 23.18 -6.73 7.31
C PHE A 115 24.11 -6.94 8.51
N LYS A 116 24.03 -8.09 9.19
CA LYS A 116 24.73 -8.34 10.47
C LYS A 116 26.26 -8.18 10.37
N GLY A 117 26.85 -8.58 9.25
CA GLY A 117 28.29 -8.53 9.02
C GLY A 117 28.81 -7.23 8.39
N SER A 118 27.94 -6.27 8.05
CA SER A 118 28.34 -5.06 7.35
C SER A 118 28.83 -3.99 8.32
N SER A 119 29.98 -3.36 8.04
CA SER A 119 30.49 -2.22 8.80
C SER A 119 29.61 -0.96 8.75
N LYS A 120 28.64 -0.92 7.83
CA LYS A 120 27.68 0.19 7.67
C LYS A 120 26.39 -0.02 8.48
N THR A 121 26.22 -1.18 9.10
CA THR A 121 25.00 -1.50 9.86
C THR A 121 25.10 -0.91 11.25
N ASP A 122 24.07 -0.18 11.66
CA ASP A 122 23.94 0.24 13.04
C ASP A 122 23.46 -0.94 13.89
N LYS A 123 24.21 -1.26 14.96
CA LYS A 123 23.97 -2.47 15.76
C LYS A 123 22.67 -2.40 16.55
N ALA A 124 22.33 -1.23 17.09
CA ALA A 124 21.11 -1.04 17.87
C ALA A 124 19.88 -1.19 16.98
N THR A 125 19.88 -0.51 15.83
CA THR A 125 18.79 -0.57 14.85
C THR A 125 18.64 -1.98 14.27
N PHE A 126 19.75 -2.69 14.04
CA PHE A 126 19.71 -4.09 13.60
C PHE A 126 19.05 -5.00 14.64
N ALA A 127 19.41 -4.86 15.92
CA ALA A 127 18.79 -5.64 17.00
C ALA A 127 17.27 -5.41 17.08
N GLU A 128 16.80 -4.18 16.86
CA GLU A 128 15.37 -3.90 16.76
C GLU A 128 14.71 -4.52 15.52
N ALA A 129 15.44 -4.62 14.41
CA ALA A 129 14.93 -5.19 13.15
C ALA A 129 14.72 -6.71 13.24
N GLU A 130 15.43 -7.39 14.15
CA GLU A 130 15.24 -8.81 14.48
C GLU A 130 13.90 -9.08 15.21
N ASP A 131 13.21 -8.03 15.68
CA ASP A 131 11.87 -8.09 16.26
C ASP A 131 10.92 -7.17 15.46
N PRO A 132 10.38 -7.62 14.31
CA PRO A 132 9.51 -6.79 13.48
C PRO A 132 8.20 -6.45 14.23
N LYS A 133 7.70 -5.22 14.05
CA LYS A 133 6.49 -4.71 14.73
C LYS A 133 5.36 -4.32 13.80
N HIS A 134 5.61 -4.28 12.50
CA HIS A 134 4.64 -3.78 11.53
C HIS A 134 4.57 -4.69 10.31
N ALA A 135 3.37 -5.11 9.92
CA ALA A 135 3.09 -5.79 8.67
C ALA A 135 2.46 -4.80 7.67
N ALA A 136 3.22 -4.43 6.64
CA ALA A 136 2.74 -3.61 5.54
C ALA A 136 2.22 -4.51 4.41
N ILE A 137 0.91 -4.79 4.43
CA ILE A 137 0.16 -5.62 3.48
C ILE A 137 -0.12 -4.76 2.24
N SER A 138 0.94 -4.48 1.47
CA SER A 138 0.94 -3.47 0.41
C SER A 138 2.05 -3.63 -0.62
N LEU A 139 2.60 -4.84 -0.79
CA LEU A 139 3.77 -5.06 -1.64
C LEU A 139 3.42 -4.92 -3.14
N ILE A 140 2.61 -5.85 -3.65
CA ILE A 140 2.03 -5.85 -5.01
C ILE A 140 0.69 -6.58 -4.97
N GLY A 141 -0.06 -6.50 -6.05
CA GLY A 141 -1.35 -7.17 -6.18
C GLY A 141 -2.47 -6.42 -5.45
N GLU A 142 -3.57 -7.12 -5.19
CA GLU A 142 -4.73 -6.64 -4.44
C GLU A 142 -4.97 -7.60 -3.26
N PRO A 143 -4.66 -7.17 -2.01
CA PRO A 143 -4.80 -8.01 -0.83
C PRO A 143 -6.22 -8.54 -0.62
N THR A 144 -7.25 -7.79 -1.01
CA THR A 144 -8.64 -8.20 -0.82
C THR A 144 -9.11 -9.34 -1.73
N LEU A 145 -8.22 -9.86 -2.59
CA LEU A 145 -8.46 -11.11 -3.32
C LEU A 145 -8.14 -12.35 -2.49
N TYR A 146 -7.38 -12.20 -1.40
CA TYR A 146 -7.12 -13.28 -0.46
C TYR A 146 -8.34 -13.45 0.47
N PRO A 147 -9.04 -14.59 0.43
CA PRO A 147 -10.32 -14.74 1.13
C PRO A 147 -10.21 -14.73 2.65
N TYR A 148 -9.03 -15.06 3.20
CA TYR A 148 -8.78 -15.14 4.65
C TYR A 148 -8.03 -13.91 5.17
N LEU A 149 -8.25 -12.74 4.56
CA LEU A 149 -7.48 -11.53 4.88
C LEU A 149 -7.68 -11.08 6.33
N GLN A 150 -8.88 -11.25 6.88
CA GLN A 150 -9.15 -10.89 8.27
C GLN A 150 -8.40 -11.81 9.25
N GLU A 151 -8.37 -13.11 8.98
CA GLU A 151 -7.63 -14.09 9.76
C GLU A 151 -6.11 -13.86 9.65
N LEU A 152 -5.61 -13.44 8.48
CA LEU A 152 -4.22 -13.01 8.31
C LEU A 152 -3.88 -11.78 9.16
N ILE A 153 -4.79 -10.81 9.24
CA ILE A 153 -4.63 -9.63 10.10
C ILE A 153 -4.56 -10.06 11.57
N GLN A 154 -5.49 -10.92 12.00
CA GLN A 154 -5.52 -11.45 13.37
C GLN A 154 -4.26 -12.25 13.72
N GLU A 155 -3.74 -13.02 12.77
CA GLU A 155 -2.48 -13.75 12.95
C GLU A 155 -1.30 -12.78 13.13
N PHE A 156 -1.17 -11.72 12.33
CA PHE A 156 -0.15 -10.71 12.61
C PHE A 156 -0.33 -10.03 13.99
N HIS A 157 -1.57 -9.76 14.40
CA HIS A 157 -1.86 -9.18 15.72
C HIS A 157 -1.50 -10.13 16.87
N SER A 158 -1.68 -11.45 16.71
CA SER A 158 -1.30 -12.44 17.73
C SER A 158 0.22 -12.50 17.96
N HIS A 159 1.02 -12.13 16.95
CA HIS A 159 2.47 -11.93 17.07
C HIS A 159 2.85 -10.52 17.56
N GLY A 160 1.88 -9.71 18.02
CA GLY A 160 2.10 -8.36 18.54
C GLY A 160 2.50 -7.35 17.47
N MET A 161 2.19 -7.60 16.20
CA MET A 161 2.47 -6.69 15.10
C MET A 161 1.26 -5.84 14.75
N THR A 162 1.47 -4.57 14.37
CA THR A 162 0.41 -3.75 13.77
C THR A 162 0.31 -4.00 12.27
N THR A 163 -0.88 -3.86 11.70
CA THR A 163 -1.15 -4.15 10.28
C THR A 163 -1.56 -2.91 9.51
N PHE A 164 -1.01 -2.77 8.31
CA PHE A 164 -1.33 -1.70 7.37
C PHE A 164 -1.77 -2.32 6.04
N VAL A 165 -3.08 -2.32 5.78
CA VAL A 165 -3.64 -2.89 4.55
C VAL A 165 -3.82 -1.79 3.53
N VAL A 166 -3.31 -2.00 2.31
CA VAL A 166 -3.54 -1.09 1.17
C VAL A 166 -4.33 -1.81 0.11
N THR A 167 -5.58 -1.37 -0.11
CA THR A 167 -6.48 -1.90 -1.14
C THR A 167 -6.73 -0.88 -2.24
N ASN A 168 -7.06 -1.36 -3.44
CA ASN A 168 -7.59 -0.59 -4.55
C ASN A 168 -9.11 -0.31 -4.45
N GLY A 169 -9.79 -0.81 -3.42
CA GLY A 169 -11.20 -0.54 -3.14
C GLY A 169 -12.20 -1.28 -4.03
N THR A 170 -11.81 -2.40 -4.64
CA THR A 170 -12.71 -3.13 -5.57
C THR A 170 -13.49 -4.28 -4.94
N ASN A 171 -13.24 -4.59 -3.66
CA ASN A 171 -13.95 -5.63 -2.91
C ASN A 171 -14.55 -5.01 -1.63
N PRO A 172 -15.69 -4.28 -1.75
CA PRO A 172 -16.32 -3.64 -0.59
C PRO A 172 -16.82 -4.66 0.44
N ASP A 173 -17.19 -5.88 0.02
CA ASP A 173 -17.69 -6.92 0.92
C ASP A 173 -16.61 -7.34 1.91
N LEU A 174 -15.44 -7.77 1.42
CA LEU A 174 -14.33 -8.10 2.31
C LEU A 174 -13.83 -6.89 3.11
N LEU A 175 -13.94 -5.67 2.54
CA LEU A 175 -13.56 -4.46 3.25
C LEU A 175 -14.38 -4.22 4.51
N ARG A 176 -15.65 -4.68 4.57
CA ARG A 176 -16.49 -4.56 5.77
C ARG A 176 -16.02 -5.45 6.91
N ASP A 177 -15.36 -6.56 6.59
CA ASP A 177 -15.03 -7.62 7.54
C ASP A 177 -13.61 -7.52 8.12
N ILE A 178 -12.75 -6.68 7.52
CA ILE A 178 -11.35 -6.57 7.94
C ILE A 178 -11.12 -5.46 8.97
N HIS A 179 -10.26 -5.74 9.96
CA HIS A 179 -9.94 -4.85 11.06
C HIS A 179 -8.43 -4.62 11.23
N PRO A 180 -7.75 -3.99 10.25
CA PRO A 180 -6.31 -3.72 10.35
C PRO A 180 -6.01 -2.59 11.34
N SER A 181 -4.77 -2.45 11.82
CA SER A 181 -4.42 -1.28 12.65
C SER A 181 -4.59 0.04 11.89
N GLN A 182 -4.38 0.02 10.58
CA GLN A 182 -4.65 1.15 9.68
C GLN A 182 -5.03 0.67 8.27
N LEU A 183 -6.16 1.14 7.77
CA LEU A 183 -6.69 0.83 6.45
C LEU A 183 -6.37 1.94 5.45
N TYR A 184 -5.84 1.56 4.29
CA TYR A 184 -5.60 2.45 3.16
C TYR A 184 -6.44 2.07 1.96
N LEU A 185 -7.09 3.05 1.33
CA LEU A 185 -7.70 2.90 0.01
C LEU A 185 -6.98 3.82 -0.98
N SER A 186 -6.54 3.25 -2.11
CA SER A 186 -5.85 3.99 -3.15
C SER A 186 -6.84 4.62 -4.14
N LEU A 187 -7.15 5.91 -3.96
CA LEU A 187 -8.08 6.66 -4.80
C LEU A 187 -7.30 7.47 -5.84
N ASN A 188 -7.12 6.93 -7.04
CA ASN A 188 -6.25 7.52 -8.07
C ASN A 188 -7.01 8.21 -9.22
N ALA A 189 -8.27 8.54 -9.01
CA ALA A 189 -9.14 9.20 -9.98
C ALA A 189 -10.21 10.04 -9.27
N ALA A 190 -10.58 11.17 -9.87
CA ALA A 190 -11.66 12.05 -9.39
C ALA A 190 -13.04 11.63 -9.90
N ASP A 191 -13.08 10.81 -10.95
CA ASP A 191 -14.31 10.36 -11.62
C ASP A 191 -14.07 9.03 -12.37
N GLU A 192 -15.16 8.42 -12.85
CA GLU A 192 -15.14 7.16 -13.57
C GLU A 192 -14.31 7.20 -14.85
N ALA A 193 -14.33 8.31 -15.59
CA ALA A 193 -13.62 8.44 -16.85
C ALA A 193 -12.10 8.45 -16.63
N ILE A 194 -11.62 9.18 -15.62
CA ILE A 194 -10.22 9.14 -15.20
C ILE A 194 -9.87 7.75 -14.64
N TYR A 195 -10.77 7.13 -13.86
CA TYR A 195 -10.56 5.80 -13.33
C TYR A 195 -10.33 4.76 -14.44
N LYS A 196 -11.18 4.71 -15.46
CA LYS A 196 -11.03 3.80 -16.60
C LYS A 196 -9.71 4.01 -17.34
N ARG A 197 -9.22 5.25 -17.44
CA ARG A 197 -7.91 5.57 -18.04
C ARG A 197 -6.73 5.17 -17.17
N VAL A 198 -6.81 5.42 -15.86
CA VAL A 198 -5.72 5.19 -14.89
C VAL A 198 -5.61 3.70 -14.54
N ALA A 199 -6.72 3.08 -14.15
CA ALA A 199 -6.80 1.71 -13.66
C ALA A 199 -6.97 0.67 -14.78
N ARG A 200 -7.50 1.08 -15.93
CA ARG A 200 -7.82 0.19 -17.07
C ARG A 200 -8.69 -1.00 -16.63
N ALA A 201 -9.73 -0.69 -15.87
CA ALA A 201 -10.68 -1.62 -15.30
C ALA A 201 -12.04 -0.93 -15.13
N ASP A 202 -13.07 -1.69 -14.75
CA ASP A 202 -14.45 -1.19 -14.59
C ASP A 202 -15.01 -1.62 -13.23
N TYR A 203 -14.56 -0.95 -12.17
CA TYR A 203 -14.98 -1.19 -10.78
C TYR A 203 -15.37 0.11 -10.06
N TRP A 204 -15.81 1.13 -10.80
CA TRP A 204 -16.08 2.44 -10.20
C TRP A 204 -17.19 2.40 -9.14
N ALA A 205 -18.25 1.61 -9.39
CA ALA A 205 -19.31 1.39 -8.42
C ALA A 205 -18.79 0.78 -7.11
N GLN A 206 -17.95 -0.27 -7.20
CA GLN A 206 -17.37 -0.94 -6.02
C GLN A 206 -16.43 -0.02 -5.24
N ILE A 207 -15.75 0.89 -5.93
CA ILE A 207 -14.92 1.91 -5.29
C ILE A 207 -15.80 2.87 -4.49
N GLN A 208 -16.91 3.35 -5.06
CA GLN A 208 -17.86 4.20 -4.33
C GLN A 208 -18.42 3.48 -3.09
N ASP A 209 -18.83 2.22 -3.22
CA ASP A 209 -19.28 1.42 -2.07
C ASP A 209 -18.18 1.29 -1.01
N SER A 210 -16.93 1.10 -1.44
CA SER A 210 -15.78 0.99 -0.53
C SER A 210 -15.47 2.31 0.20
N LEU A 211 -15.73 3.46 -0.41
CA LEU A 211 -15.63 4.76 0.26
C LEU A 211 -16.69 4.85 1.38
N GLU A 212 -17.93 4.44 1.13
CA GLU A 212 -18.97 4.41 2.17
C GLU A 212 -18.64 3.42 3.30
N VAL A 213 -18.07 2.26 2.97
CA VAL A 213 -17.59 1.29 3.96
C VAL A 213 -16.49 1.91 4.81
N MET A 214 -15.52 2.60 4.19
CA MET A 214 -14.42 3.27 4.91
C MET A 214 -14.91 4.27 5.96
N LYS A 215 -15.96 5.04 5.66
CA LYS A 215 -16.55 5.99 6.62
C LYS A 215 -17.01 5.36 7.93
N ARG A 216 -17.38 4.07 7.89
CA ARG A 216 -17.91 3.32 9.03
C ARG A 216 -16.82 2.55 9.81
N GLN A 217 -15.59 2.57 9.32
CA GLN A 217 -14.47 1.88 9.97
C GLN A 217 -14.09 2.54 11.30
N LYS A 218 -13.82 1.70 12.30
CA LYS A 218 -13.40 2.17 13.64
C LYS A 218 -11.90 2.38 13.70
N GLU A 219 -11.17 1.61 12.92
CA GLU A 219 -9.73 1.61 12.72
C GLU A 219 -9.29 2.89 12.00
N ARG A 220 -8.00 3.23 12.05
CA ARG A 220 -7.52 4.42 11.36
C ARG A 220 -7.63 4.25 9.84
N THR A 221 -8.21 5.23 9.15
CA THR A 221 -8.43 5.20 7.70
C THR A 221 -7.58 6.24 6.99
N VAL A 222 -7.06 5.88 5.81
CA VAL A 222 -6.26 6.76 4.96
C VAL A 222 -6.68 6.60 3.50
N ILE A 223 -7.00 7.70 2.84
CA ILE A 223 -7.07 7.73 1.38
C ILE A 223 -5.71 8.11 0.83
N ARG A 224 -5.17 7.34 -0.11
CA ARG A 224 -3.91 7.68 -0.78
C ARG A 224 -4.15 7.97 -2.26
N ILE A 225 -3.82 9.19 -2.66
CA ILE A 225 -3.92 9.67 -4.03
C ILE A 225 -2.52 9.64 -4.66
N THR A 226 -2.31 8.79 -5.68
CA THR A 226 -1.07 8.76 -6.45
C THR A 226 -1.17 9.72 -7.64
N CYS A 227 -0.55 10.88 -7.52
CA CYS A 227 -0.58 11.97 -8.48
C CYS A 227 0.32 11.71 -9.69
N ILE A 228 -0.27 11.69 -10.88
CA ILE A 228 0.37 11.50 -12.18
C ILE A 228 0.14 12.75 -13.01
N LYS A 229 1.22 13.48 -13.29
CA LYS A 229 1.17 14.73 -14.06
C LYS A 229 0.62 14.45 -15.46
N GLY A 230 -0.32 15.28 -15.91
CA GLY A 230 -0.97 15.17 -17.22
C GLY A 230 -2.04 14.09 -17.29
N LEU A 231 -2.46 13.51 -16.15
CA LEU A 231 -3.51 12.48 -16.13
C LEU A 231 -4.57 12.69 -15.06
N ASN A 232 -4.22 12.58 -13.78
CA ASN A 232 -5.19 12.53 -12.67
C ASN A 232 -5.03 13.67 -11.66
N MET A 233 -4.10 14.60 -11.88
CA MET A 233 -3.96 15.85 -11.12
C MET A 233 -4.86 16.94 -11.70
N VAL A 234 -6.14 16.63 -11.82
CA VAL A 234 -7.21 17.47 -12.37
C VAL A 234 -8.46 17.28 -11.52
N ASN A 235 -9.43 18.18 -11.65
CA ASN A 235 -10.70 18.11 -10.93
C ASN A 235 -10.53 17.90 -9.40
N PRO A 236 -9.91 18.85 -8.68
CA PRO A 236 -9.77 18.76 -7.22
C PRO A 236 -11.12 18.66 -6.50
N GLN A 237 -12.18 19.25 -7.09
CA GLN A 237 -13.54 19.15 -6.56
C GLN A 237 -14.05 17.70 -6.53
N GLY A 238 -13.89 16.94 -7.61
CA GLY A 238 -14.30 15.52 -7.64
C GLY A 238 -13.55 14.66 -6.62
N TYR A 239 -12.27 14.97 -6.34
CA TYR A 239 -11.57 14.32 -5.22
C TYR A 239 -12.18 14.71 -3.87
N ALA A 240 -12.50 15.98 -3.65
CA ALA A 240 -13.14 16.43 -2.40
C ALA A 240 -14.50 15.76 -2.17
N GLU A 241 -15.34 15.64 -3.21
CA GLU A 241 -16.63 14.96 -3.15
C GLU A 241 -16.48 13.48 -2.71
N LEU A 242 -15.50 12.76 -3.28
CA LEU A 242 -15.21 11.37 -2.90
C LEU A 242 -14.62 11.25 -1.49
N LEU A 243 -13.82 12.23 -1.07
CA LEU A 243 -13.27 12.30 0.28
C LEU A 243 -14.35 12.61 1.33
N ASP A 244 -15.35 13.42 0.99
CA ASP A 244 -16.52 13.69 1.86
C ASP A 244 -17.37 12.42 2.07
N ILE A 245 -17.47 11.55 1.05
CA ILE A 245 -18.10 10.22 1.17
C ILE A 245 -17.29 9.33 2.12
N ALA A 246 -15.97 9.23 1.94
CA ALA A 246 -15.14 8.33 2.75
C ALA A 246 -14.85 8.85 4.17
N ASN A 247 -14.85 10.16 4.35
CA ASN A 247 -14.45 10.87 5.57
C ASN A 247 -13.21 10.25 6.27
N PRO A 248 -12.07 10.04 5.59
CA PRO A 248 -10.93 9.37 6.17
C PRO A 248 -10.26 10.20 7.27
N ASP A 249 -9.52 9.55 8.16
CA ASP A 249 -8.72 10.27 9.16
C ASP A 249 -7.59 11.10 8.49
N PHE A 250 -7.00 10.54 7.43
CA PHE A 250 -5.91 11.18 6.69
C PHE A 250 -6.05 11.03 5.17
N VAL A 251 -5.46 11.97 4.43
CA VAL A 251 -5.25 11.86 2.99
C VAL A 251 -3.77 12.02 2.66
N GLU A 252 -3.19 11.01 2.01
CA GLU A 252 -1.83 11.07 1.48
C GLU A 252 -1.86 11.44 0.00
N VAL A 253 -1.49 12.68 -0.33
CA VAL A 253 -1.34 13.15 -1.72
C VAL A 253 0.11 12.96 -2.13
N LYS A 254 0.38 11.99 -3.02
CA LYS A 254 1.74 11.48 -3.27
C LYS A 254 2.08 11.43 -4.75
N ALA A 255 3.28 11.89 -5.12
CA ALA A 255 3.77 11.77 -6.49
C ALA A 255 3.88 10.29 -6.93
N TYR A 256 3.46 10.03 -8.17
CA TYR A 256 3.93 8.88 -8.93
C TYR A 256 5.46 8.92 -9.04
N MET A 257 6.11 7.79 -8.79
CA MET A 257 7.56 7.61 -8.98
C MET A 257 7.83 6.75 -10.21
N HIS A 258 8.73 7.19 -11.09
CA HIS A 258 9.03 6.54 -12.37
C HIS A 258 9.96 5.31 -12.23
N ILE A 259 9.39 4.17 -11.80
CA ILE A 259 10.13 2.94 -11.44
C ILE A 259 9.37 1.65 -11.78
N GLY A 260 10.09 0.52 -11.83
CA GLY A 260 9.49 -0.77 -12.20
C GLY A 260 8.98 -0.80 -13.65
N TYR A 261 7.88 -1.53 -13.89
CA TYR A 261 7.26 -1.65 -15.21
C TYR A 261 6.44 -0.44 -15.64
N SER A 262 6.08 0.48 -14.73
CA SER A 262 5.36 1.71 -15.10
C SER A 262 6.15 2.57 -16.09
N ARG A 263 7.49 2.47 -16.06
CA ARG A 263 8.41 3.13 -17.00
C ARG A 263 8.20 2.74 -18.47
N LYS A 264 7.55 1.59 -18.72
CA LYS A 264 7.15 1.16 -20.08
C LYS A 264 5.84 1.80 -20.55
N ARG A 265 5.11 2.48 -19.65
CA ARG A 265 3.75 3.00 -19.88
C ARG A 265 3.65 4.51 -19.66
N LEU A 266 4.48 5.06 -18.79
CA LEU A 266 4.54 6.47 -18.42
C LEU A 266 5.96 6.97 -18.59
N SER A 267 6.11 8.17 -19.16
CA SER A 267 7.39 8.86 -19.23
C SER A 267 7.79 9.42 -17.86
N ARG A 268 9.08 9.77 -17.70
CA ARG A 268 9.58 10.43 -16.48
C ARG A 268 8.90 11.78 -16.23
N ALA A 269 8.41 12.46 -17.27
CA ALA A 269 7.71 13.75 -17.15
C ALA A 269 6.35 13.62 -16.41
N ALA A 270 5.78 12.40 -16.34
CA ALA A 270 4.56 12.14 -15.60
C ALA A 270 4.77 12.12 -14.06
N MET A 271 6.01 12.11 -13.57
CA MET A 271 6.35 12.19 -12.15
C MET A 271 6.37 13.68 -11.71
N PRO A 272 5.37 14.15 -10.95
CA PRO A 272 5.29 15.55 -10.55
C PRO A 272 6.41 15.93 -9.57
N LEU A 273 6.78 17.21 -9.57
CA LEU A 273 7.62 17.80 -8.53
C LEU A 273 6.83 17.88 -7.21
N HIS A 274 7.54 17.95 -6.08
CA HIS A 274 6.92 18.09 -4.77
C HIS A 274 6.05 19.35 -4.67
N SER A 275 6.51 20.48 -5.20
CA SER A 275 5.74 21.73 -5.25
C SER A 275 4.37 21.55 -5.90
N ARG A 276 4.30 20.85 -7.04
CA ARG A 276 3.03 20.59 -7.72
C ARG A 276 2.12 19.64 -6.94
N VAL A 277 2.69 18.68 -6.19
CA VAL A 277 1.92 17.81 -5.28
C VAL A 277 1.32 18.64 -4.14
N LYS A 278 2.09 19.57 -3.58
CA LYS A 278 1.64 20.48 -2.52
C LYS A 278 0.53 21.42 -2.99
N GLU A 279 0.70 22.04 -4.15
CA GLU A 279 -0.36 22.85 -4.76
C GLU A 279 -1.65 22.06 -4.97
N PHE A 280 -1.55 20.83 -5.51
CA PHE A 280 -2.73 20.00 -5.72
C PHE A 280 -3.40 19.57 -4.41
N ALA A 281 -2.61 19.30 -3.36
CA ALA A 281 -3.15 19.04 -2.03
C ALA A 281 -3.88 20.28 -1.47
N SER A 282 -3.33 21.48 -1.64
CA SER A 282 -4.00 22.74 -1.26
C SER A 282 -5.28 22.98 -2.04
N GLU A 283 -5.31 22.66 -3.34
CA GLU A 283 -6.52 22.74 -4.17
C GLU A 283 -7.62 21.80 -3.63
N ILE A 284 -7.30 20.56 -3.25
CA ILE A 284 -8.25 19.61 -2.65
C ILE A 284 -8.76 20.13 -1.29
N VAL A 285 -7.86 20.60 -0.42
CA VAL A 285 -8.24 21.16 0.89
C VAL A 285 -9.19 22.34 0.72
N ALA A 286 -8.91 23.26 -0.21
CA ALA A 286 -9.79 24.40 -0.45
C ALA A 286 -11.21 23.98 -0.86
N GLN A 287 -11.36 22.88 -1.63
CA GLN A 287 -12.67 22.34 -2.00
C GLN A 287 -13.38 21.69 -0.80
N LEU A 288 -12.67 20.90 0.01
CA LEU A 288 -13.20 20.31 1.24
C LEU A 288 -13.68 21.37 2.23
N THR A 289 -12.89 22.41 2.47
CA THR A 289 -13.28 23.50 3.37
C THR A 289 -14.49 24.26 2.81
N SER A 290 -14.59 24.40 1.49
CA SER A 290 -15.73 25.05 0.84
C SER A 290 -17.01 24.22 0.93
N SER A 291 -16.93 22.89 0.99
CA SER A 291 -18.07 21.98 1.23
C SER A 291 -18.45 21.82 2.70
N GLY A 292 -17.69 22.43 3.62
CA GLY A 292 -17.93 22.41 5.07
C GLY A 292 -17.17 21.33 5.83
N SER A 293 -16.28 20.59 5.15
CA SER A 293 -15.41 19.57 5.76
C SER A 293 -14.13 20.20 6.34
N ASP A 294 -13.77 19.80 7.56
CA ASP A 294 -12.66 20.39 8.29
C ASP A 294 -11.37 19.57 8.09
N TYR A 295 -10.64 19.88 7.03
CA TYR A 295 -9.37 19.25 6.69
C TYR A 295 -8.26 20.31 6.54
N GLU A 296 -7.04 19.96 6.95
CA GLU A 296 -5.87 20.82 6.78
C GLU A 296 -4.63 20.05 6.33
N ILE A 297 -3.67 20.74 5.72
CA ILE A 297 -2.33 20.17 5.47
C ILE A 297 -1.59 20.06 6.79
N ALA A 298 -1.33 18.84 7.25
CA ALA A 298 -0.71 18.56 8.55
C ALA A 298 0.81 18.40 8.47
N ASP A 299 1.33 17.78 7.40
CA ASP A 299 2.77 17.57 7.23
C ASP A 299 3.13 17.27 5.77
N GLU A 300 4.42 17.21 5.45
CA GLU A 300 4.94 16.85 4.14
C GLU A 300 6.29 16.12 4.20
N SER A 301 6.61 15.35 3.18
CA SER A 301 7.94 14.75 2.98
C SER A 301 8.38 14.98 1.54
N GLU A 302 9.27 15.95 1.35
CA GLU A 302 9.79 16.32 0.02
C GLU A 302 10.56 15.18 -0.64
N ILE A 303 11.38 14.45 0.12
CA ILE A 303 12.16 13.29 -0.38
C ILE A 303 11.23 12.21 -0.97
N SER A 304 10.06 12.01 -0.34
CA SER A 304 9.05 11.06 -0.79
C SER A 304 7.97 11.68 -1.67
N ARG A 305 8.04 12.99 -1.93
CA ARG A 305 7.08 13.82 -2.66
C ARG A 305 5.63 13.56 -2.25
N VAL A 306 5.36 13.67 -0.95
CA VAL A 306 4.06 13.39 -0.36
C VAL A 306 3.66 14.49 0.60
N VAL A 307 2.38 14.86 0.57
CA VAL A 307 1.73 15.76 1.51
C VAL A 307 0.68 14.98 2.28
N LEU A 308 0.62 15.22 3.59
CA LEU A 308 -0.38 14.68 4.49
C LEU A 308 -1.43 15.74 4.76
N ILE A 309 -2.68 15.40 4.50
CA ILE A 309 -3.86 16.15 4.93
C ILE A 309 -4.48 15.39 6.10
N SER A 310 -4.89 16.10 7.14
CA SER A 310 -5.56 15.53 8.33
C SER A 310 -6.99 16.03 8.41
N ASN A 311 -7.90 15.14 8.80
CA ASN A 311 -9.26 15.49 9.18
C ASN A 311 -9.28 15.98 10.64
N LEU A 312 -9.64 17.24 10.86
CA LEU A 312 -9.65 17.85 12.20
C LEU A 312 -10.84 17.41 13.04
N SER A 313 -11.91 16.93 12.40
CA SER A 313 -13.04 16.30 13.10
C SER A 313 -12.73 14.88 13.58
N SER A 314 -11.64 14.26 13.10
CA SER A 314 -11.22 12.95 13.57
C SER A 314 -10.60 13.03 14.96
N GLY A 315 -11.11 12.21 15.89
CA GLY A 315 -10.48 12.00 17.19
C GLY A 315 -9.14 11.23 17.12
N LYS A 316 -8.77 10.68 15.96
CA LYS A 316 -7.56 9.87 15.80
C LYS A 316 -6.40 10.75 15.38
N LYS A 317 -5.51 11.02 16.33
CA LYS A 317 -4.27 11.76 16.05
C LYS A 317 -3.32 10.93 15.18
N ALA A 318 -2.51 11.63 14.39
CA ALA A 318 -1.24 11.11 13.91
C ALA A 318 -0.48 10.54 15.12
N LEU A 319 0.13 9.36 14.99
CA LEU A 319 0.81 8.74 16.12
C LEU A 319 1.83 9.72 16.72
N PRO A 320 1.95 9.81 18.06
CA PRO A 320 2.90 10.71 18.68
C PRO A 320 4.28 10.47 18.07
N LYS A 321 4.96 11.56 17.72
CA LYS A 321 6.37 11.52 17.30
C LYS A 321 7.13 10.94 18.49
N ILE A 322 7.56 9.68 18.38
CA ILE A 322 8.52 9.09 19.32
C ILE A 322 9.89 9.65 18.99
#